data_AF-A0A956KW47-F1
#
_entry.id   AF-A0A956KW47-F1
#
_cell.length_a   1.000
_cell.length_b   1.000
_cell.length_c   1.000
_cell.angle_alpha   90.00
_cell.angle_beta   90.00
_cell.angle_gamma   90.00
#
_symmetry.space_group_name_H-M   'P 1'
#
loop_
_entity.id
_entity.type
_entity.pdbx_description
1 polymer ?
#
loop_
_entity_poly.entity_id
_entity_poly.type
_entity_poly.pdbx_seq_one_letter_code
_entity_poly.pdbx_strand_id
1 'polypeptide(L)'
;MGASIIGTTRRFIAELDADTLASAESSAHELTLLDLGRSMKLQETLELLTVAKRLAVGDDFRRGEGPGLRLWLTKYEMPDAVWQHLQELDTRGMSLDELGARFTPDGIETRRLLWLVAALASFEGLRQGARNRAVTLSVRLGLAPGLARVLIEEAQIAVSAMLGGDEPLMRRLRMLRAAIFELGAVTGAAAGRRPTPGVGG
;
A
#
# COMPACT_ATOMS: atom_id res chain seq x y z
N MET A 1 -4.48 23.15 11.78
CA MET A 1 -4.55 21.67 11.93
C MET A 1 -4.72 21.09 10.54
N GLY A 2 -3.85 20.17 10.11
CA GLY A 2 -3.98 19.53 8.80
C GLY A 2 -5.19 18.60 8.74
N ALA A 3 -5.72 18.34 7.55
CA ALA A 3 -6.82 17.39 7.38
C ALA A 3 -6.41 15.97 7.80
N SER A 4 -7.31 15.26 8.48
CA SER A 4 -7.15 13.85 8.86
C SER A 4 -7.38 12.93 7.66
N ILE A 5 -6.53 11.92 7.48
CA ILE A 5 -6.73 10.89 6.43
C ILE A 5 -8.00 10.12 6.73
N ILE A 6 -8.15 9.61 7.97
CA ILE A 6 -9.31 8.82 8.40
C ILE A 6 -10.60 9.64 8.25
N GLY A 7 -10.58 10.89 8.70
CA GLY A 7 -11.74 11.79 8.60
C GLY A 7 -12.14 12.09 7.16
N THR A 8 -11.16 12.28 6.27
CA THR A 8 -11.42 12.56 4.86
C THR A 8 -11.96 11.32 4.13
N THR A 9 -11.38 10.14 4.38
CA THR A 9 -11.86 8.89 3.80
C THR A 9 -13.27 8.55 4.27
N ARG A 10 -13.58 8.70 5.55
CA ARG A 10 -14.94 8.45 6.09
C ARG A 10 -15.98 9.37 5.45
N ARG A 11 -15.65 10.65 5.29
CA ARG A 11 -16.54 11.61 4.64
C ARG A 11 -16.83 11.20 3.20
N PHE A 12 -15.79 10.90 2.44
CA PHE A 12 -15.93 10.45 1.05
C PHE A 12 -16.83 9.21 0.93
N ILE A 13 -16.60 8.18 1.76
CA ILE A 13 -17.44 6.96 1.74
C ILE A 13 -18.90 7.28 2.07
N ALA A 14 -19.16 8.20 3.01
CA ALA A 14 -20.52 8.59 3.39
C ALA A 14 -21.26 9.40 2.32
N GLU A 15 -20.54 9.95 1.33
CA GLU A 15 -21.09 10.72 0.21
C GLU A 15 -21.38 9.87 -1.02
N LEU A 16 -20.91 8.61 -1.06
CA LEU A 16 -21.20 7.68 -2.16
C LEU A 16 -22.66 7.23 -2.13
N ASP A 17 -23.29 7.14 -3.30
CA ASP A 17 -24.55 6.43 -3.44
C ASP A 17 -24.38 4.91 -3.20
N ALA A 18 -25.49 4.22 -2.94
CA ALA A 18 -25.47 2.82 -2.55
C ALA A 18 -24.84 1.90 -3.62
N ASP A 19 -25.08 2.16 -4.90
CA ASP A 19 -24.58 1.34 -6.00
C ASP A 19 -23.06 1.55 -6.18
N THR A 20 -22.61 2.81 -6.15
CA THR A 20 -21.19 3.16 -6.21
C THR A 20 -20.42 2.61 -5.01
N LEU A 21 -21.00 2.68 -3.81
CA LEU A 21 -20.40 2.11 -2.60
C LEU A 21 -20.23 0.60 -2.71
N ALA A 22 -21.30 -0.12 -3.09
CA ALA A 22 -21.25 -1.58 -3.24
C ALA A 22 -20.23 -2.02 -4.30
N SER A 23 -20.17 -1.29 -5.42
CA SER A 23 -19.16 -1.52 -6.46
C SER A 23 -17.74 -1.28 -5.93
N ALA A 24 -17.50 -0.16 -5.25
CA ALA A 24 -16.18 0.15 -4.68
C ALA A 24 -15.75 -0.88 -3.62
N GLU A 25 -16.67 -1.37 -2.79
CA GLU A 25 -16.39 -2.42 -1.81
C GLU A 25 -16.01 -3.75 -2.48
N SER A 26 -16.72 -4.15 -3.54
CA SER A 26 -16.40 -5.34 -4.34
C SER A 26 -15.01 -5.22 -4.99
N SER A 27 -14.72 -4.09 -5.64
CA SER A 27 -13.42 -3.82 -6.25
C SER A 27 -12.28 -3.79 -5.24
N ALA A 28 -12.49 -3.17 -4.06
CA ALA A 28 -11.50 -3.18 -2.98
C ALA A 28 -11.26 -4.60 -2.43
N HIS A 29 -12.32 -5.40 -2.29
CA HIS A 29 -12.22 -6.80 -1.89
C HIS A 29 -11.37 -7.59 -2.88
N GLU A 30 -11.69 -7.53 -4.17
CA GLU A 30 -10.95 -8.24 -5.21
C GLU A 30 -9.49 -7.77 -5.30
N LEU A 31 -9.27 -6.45 -5.32
CA LEU A 31 -7.95 -5.84 -5.32
C LEU A 31 -7.07 -6.39 -4.21
N THR A 32 -7.58 -6.39 -2.99
CA THR A 32 -6.81 -6.78 -1.80
C THR A 32 -6.68 -8.29 -1.68
N LEU A 33 -7.69 -9.06 -2.04
CA LEU A 33 -7.60 -10.51 -2.07
C LEU A 33 -6.54 -10.99 -3.07
N LEU A 34 -6.54 -10.42 -4.28
CA LEU A 34 -5.58 -10.78 -5.33
C LEU A 34 -4.17 -10.29 -5.02
N ASP A 35 -4.02 -9.13 -4.37
CA ASP A 35 -2.70 -8.59 -4.08
C ASP A 35 -2.09 -9.05 -2.75
N LEU A 36 -2.91 -9.35 -1.75
CA LEU A 36 -2.47 -9.62 -0.37
C LEU A 36 -2.75 -11.06 0.08
N GLY A 37 -3.57 -11.81 -0.66
CA GLY A 37 -4.13 -13.08 -0.18
C GLY A 37 -5.19 -12.92 0.92
N ARG A 38 -5.60 -11.68 1.25
CA ARG A 38 -6.63 -11.38 2.25
C ARG A 38 -7.45 -10.16 1.85
N SER A 39 -8.73 -10.16 2.21
CA SER A 39 -9.60 -9.01 1.99
C SER A 39 -9.33 -7.90 3.02
N MET A 40 -9.39 -6.65 2.57
CA MET A 40 -9.49 -5.46 3.41
C MET A 40 -10.78 -4.70 3.08
N LYS A 41 -11.24 -3.89 4.03
CA LYS A 41 -12.40 -3.00 3.80
C LYS A 41 -12.03 -1.89 2.81
N LEU A 42 -13.04 -1.32 2.14
CA LEU A 42 -12.85 -0.15 1.27
C LEU A 42 -12.14 0.99 2.01
N GLN A 43 -12.59 1.31 3.23
CA GLN A 43 -11.99 2.37 4.06
C GLN A 43 -10.49 2.15 4.26
N GLU A 44 -10.08 0.93 4.64
CA GLU A 44 -8.69 0.57 4.87
C GLU A 44 -7.84 0.69 3.60
N THR A 45 -8.41 0.27 2.48
CA THR A 45 -7.78 0.35 1.17
C THR A 45 -7.54 1.81 0.77
N LEU A 46 -8.55 2.67 0.92
CA LEU A 46 -8.46 4.09 0.60
C LEU A 46 -7.49 4.84 1.53
N GLU A 47 -7.49 4.51 2.82
CA GLU A 47 -6.53 5.08 3.78
C GLU A 47 -5.10 4.69 3.39
N LEU A 48 -4.84 3.41 3.05
CA LEU A 48 -3.53 2.97 2.57
C LEU A 48 -3.10 3.66 1.27
N LEU A 49 -4.00 3.77 0.28
CA LEU A 49 -3.73 4.46 -0.97
C LEU A 49 -3.43 5.94 -0.75
N THR A 50 -4.14 6.59 0.17
CA THR A 50 -3.92 7.99 0.53
C THR A 50 -2.55 8.20 1.17
N VAL A 51 -2.15 7.32 2.10
CA VAL A 51 -0.81 7.35 2.69
C VAL A 51 0.24 7.08 1.63
N ALA A 52 0.03 6.07 0.79
CA ALA A 52 0.95 5.73 -0.29
C ALA A 52 1.14 6.90 -1.25
N LYS A 53 0.06 7.56 -1.67
CA LYS A 53 0.10 8.81 -2.45
C LYS A 53 0.96 9.83 -1.72
N ARG A 54 0.66 10.15 -0.47
CA ARG A 54 1.42 11.14 0.31
C ARG A 54 2.93 10.83 0.38
N LEU A 55 3.30 9.56 0.52
CA LEU A 55 4.69 9.14 0.69
C LEU A 55 5.45 8.94 -0.63
N ALA A 56 4.76 8.56 -1.70
CA ALA A 56 5.33 8.37 -3.03
C ALA A 56 5.63 9.71 -3.71
N VAL A 57 4.65 10.62 -3.63
CA VAL A 57 4.57 11.87 -4.38
C VAL A 57 5.82 12.72 -4.26
N GLY A 58 6.41 13.04 -5.42
CA GLY A 58 7.33 14.17 -5.60
C GLY A 58 6.58 15.50 -5.67
N ASP A 59 6.99 16.43 -6.55
CA ASP A 59 6.34 17.75 -6.62
C ASP A 59 4.99 17.75 -7.36
N ASP A 60 4.68 16.74 -8.18
CA ASP A 60 3.45 16.69 -9.00
C ASP A 60 2.87 15.26 -9.22
N PHE A 61 2.01 14.81 -8.29
CA PHE A 61 1.30 13.53 -8.42
C PHE A 61 0.47 13.41 -9.70
N ARG A 62 -0.15 14.52 -10.14
CA ARG A 62 -1.17 14.47 -11.20
C ARG A 62 -0.55 14.15 -12.54
N ARG A 63 0.66 14.65 -12.78
CA ARG A 63 1.43 14.36 -14.01
C ARG A 63 2.29 13.11 -13.87
N GLY A 64 2.65 12.73 -12.65
CA GLY A 64 3.56 11.63 -12.38
C GLY A 64 2.88 10.30 -12.09
N GLU A 65 2.75 9.96 -10.81
CA GLU A 65 2.26 8.65 -10.36
C GLU A 65 0.75 8.47 -10.56
N GLY A 66 0.01 9.56 -10.79
CA GLY A 66 -1.44 9.60 -10.96
C GLY A 66 -1.97 8.70 -12.08
N PRO A 67 -1.54 8.85 -13.35
CA PRO A 67 -1.94 7.96 -14.44
C PRO A 67 -1.70 6.48 -14.15
N GLY A 68 -0.60 6.17 -13.45
CA GLY A 68 -0.28 4.81 -13.01
C GLY A 68 -1.27 4.26 -11.97
N LEU A 69 -1.60 5.06 -10.95
CA LEU A 69 -2.65 4.70 -10.00
C LEU A 69 -4.00 4.52 -10.70
N ARG A 70 -4.35 5.39 -11.65
CA ARG A 70 -5.59 5.24 -12.42
C ARG A 70 -5.63 3.93 -13.19
N LEU A 71 -4.57 3.61 -13.94
CA LEU A 71 -4.44 2.34 -14.67
C LEU A 71 -4.64 1.15 -13.73
N TRP A 72 -3.98 1.20 -12.57
CA TRP A 72 -4.07 0.15 -11.59
C TRP A 72 -5.49 0.01 -11.02
N LEU A 73 -6.16 1.11 -10.66
CA LEU A 73 -7.55 1.09 -10.17
C LEU A 73 -8.54 0.59 -11.23
N THR A 74 -8.39 1.01 -12.49
CA THR A 74 -9.23 0.56 -13.61
C THR A 74 -9.14 -0.95 -13.82
N LYS A 75 -7.96 -1.55 -13.62
CA LYS A 75 -7.77 -3.01 -13.76
C LYS A 75 -8.62 -3.83 -12.78
N TYR A 76 -9.02 -3.25 -11.64
CA TYR A 76 -9.87 -3.89 -10.64
C TYR A 76 -11.27 -3.26 -10.61
N GLU A 77 -11.65 -2.62 -11.71
CA GLU A 77 -13.00 -2.05 -11.91
C GLU A 77 -13.41 -1.05 -10.82
N MET A 78 -12.44 -0.39 -10.18
CA MET A 78 -12.72 0.57 -9.12
C MET A 78 -13.49 1.77 -9.73
N PRO A 79 -14.61 2.22 -9.12
CA PRO A 79 -15.39 3.33 -9.65
C PRO A 79 -14.59 4.62 -9.85
N ASP A 80 -14.91 5.36 -10.90
CA ASP A 80 -14.24 6.63 -11.25
C ASP A 80 -14.29 7.65 -10.10
N ALA A 81 -15.34 7.65 -9.28
CA ALA A 81 -15.45 8.50 -8.10
C ALA A 81 -14.30 8.28 -7.10
N VAL A 82 -13.83 7.04 -6.93
CA VAL A 82 -12.68 6.71 -6.07
C VAL A 82 -11.39 7.29 -6.64
N TRP A 83 -11.19 7.15 -7.95
CA TRP A 83 -10.04 7.74 -8.63
C TRP A 83 -10.05 9.27 -8.52
N GLN A 84 -11.19 9.92 -8.80
CA GLN A 84 -11.36 11.37 -8.69
C GLN A 84 -11.04 11.85 -7.27
N HIS A 85 -11.59 11.19 -6.25
CA HIS A 85 -11.27 11.49 -4.86
C HIS A 85 -9.76 11.40 -4.59
N LEU A 86 -9.13 10.27 -4.95
CA LEU A 86 -7.70 10.09 -4.73
C LEU A 86 -6.85 11.07 -5.56
N GLN A 87 -7.31 11.52 -6.73
CA GLN A 87 -6.61 12.49 -7.55
C GLN A 87 -6.69 13.91 -6.96
N GLU A 88 -7.87 14.32 -6.53
CA GLU A 88 -8.17 15.67 -6.03
C GLU A 88 -7.67 15.90 -4.61
N LEU A 89 -7.59 14.84 -3.80
CA LEU A 89 -7.20 14.92 -2.40
C LEU A 89 -5.81 15.54 -2.24
N ASP A 90 -5.74 16.74 -1.65
CA ASP A 90 -4.47 17.35 -1.26
C ASP A 90 -3.92 16.67 -0.01
N THR A 91 -2.91 15.83 -0.19
CA THR A 91 -2.28 15.11 0.92
C THR A 91 -1.17 15.92 1.59
N ARG A 92 -0.84 17.13 1.09
CA ARG A 92 0.16 18.02 1.68
C ARG A 92 -0.36 18.50 3.04
N GLY A 93 0.42 18.24 4.09
CA GLY A 93 0.09 18.71 5.45
C GLY A 93 -0.92 17.84 6.22
N MET A 94 -1.45 16.75 5.67
CA MET A 94 -2.18 15.75 6.48
C MET A 94 -1.28 15.20 7.61
N SER A 95 -1.82 14.64 8.70
CA SER A 95 -0.98 13.92 9.66
C SER A 95 -0.97 12.42 9.34
N LEU A 96 0.16 11.75 9.60
CA LEU A 96 0.26 10.30 9.58
C LEU A 96 0.10 9.69 10.99
N ASP A 97 0.08 10.51 12.03
CA ASP A 97 0.09 10.05 13.43
C ASP A 97 -1.15 9.21 13.76
N GLU A 98 -2.31 9.57 13.19
CA GLU A 98 -3.56 8.84 13.37
C GLU A 98 -3.53 7.40 12.83
N LEU A 99 -2.63 7.13 11.88
CA LEU A 99 -2.46 5.80 11.29
C LEU A 99 -1.32 5.03 11.95
N GLY A 100 -0.52 5.66 12.80
CA GLY A 100 0.60 5.03 13.49
C GLY A 100 0.19 3.79 14.30
N ALA A 101 -1.01 3.80 14.89
CA ALA A 101 -1.56 2.65 15.62
C ALA A 101 -1.90 1.44 14.72
N ARG A 102 -2.08 1.65 13.41
CA ARG A 102 -2.43 0.59 12.44
C ARG A 102 -1.22 -0.08 11.83
N PHE A 103 -0.09 0.60 11.81
CA PHE A 103 1.17 0.06 11.30
C PHE A 103 1.92 -0.61 12.44
N THR A 104 1.66 -1.89 12.64
CA THR A 104 2.52 -2.70 13.51
C THR A 104 3.86 -2.94 12.81
N PRO A 105 4.97 -2.98 13.57
CA PRO A 105 6.26 -3.38 13.00
C PRO A 105 6.11 -4.73 12.29
N ASP A 106 6.52 -4.77 11.02
CA ASP A 106 6.41 -5.95 10.16
C ASP A 106 4.98 -6.51 9.92
N GLY A 107 3.94 -5.71 10.20
CA GLY A 107 2.55 -6.05 9.87
C GLY A 107 2.30 -6.12 8.35
N ILE A 108 1.21 -6.79 7.94
CA ILE A 108 0.87 -6.90 6.51
C ILE A 108 0.53 -5.52 5.93
N GLU A 109 -0.16 -4.67 6.68
CA GLU A 109 -0.49 -3.28 6.32
C GLU A 109 0.79 -2.47 6.09
N THR A 110 1.80 -2.69 6.93
CA THR A 110 3.12 -2.07 6.87
C THR A 110 3.88 -2.48 5.61
N ARG A 111 3.92 -3.79 5.31
CA ARG A 111 4.55 -4.30 4.09
C ARG A 111 3.82 -3.84 2.83
N ARG A 112 2.48 -3.86 2.88
CA ARG A 112 1.63 -3.36 1.79
C ARG A 112 1.88 -1.87 1.56
N LEU A 113 1.97 -1.05 2.61
CA LEU A 113 2.25 0.37 2.45
C LEU A 113 3.59 0.59 1.73
N LEU A 114 4.66 -0.07 2.16
CA LEU A 114 5.96 0.04 1.47
C LEU A 114 5.84 -0.36 -0.01
N TRP A 115 5.17 -1.48 -0.28
CA TRP A 115 4.96 -1.96 -1.64
C TRP A 115 4.20 -0.95 -2.49
N LEU A 116 3.13 -0.35 -1.97
CA LEU A 116 2.34 0.67 -2.67
C LEU A 116 3.17 1.91 -2.98
N VAL A 117 3.97 2.39 -2.03
CA VAL A 117 4.86 3.54 -2.23
C VAL A 117 5.87 3.26 -3.34
N ALA A 118 6.47 2.07 -3.33
CA ALA A 118 7.41 1.66 -4.37
C ALA A 118 6.71 1.54 -5.73
N ALA A 119 5.53 0.88 -5.79
CA ALA A 119 4.77 0.69 -7.02
C ALA A 119 4.35 2.03 -7.65
N LEU A 120 3.81 2.97 -6.85
CA LEU A 120 3.45 4.30 -7.34
C LEU A 120 4.67 5.02 -7.94
N ALA A 121 5.81 5.01 -7.23
CA ALA A 121 7.04 5.61 -7.74
C ALA A 121 7.62 4.89 -8.97
N SER A 122 7.32 3.60 -9.15
CA SER A 122 7.77 2.82 -10.30
C SER A 122 7.08 3.20 -11.60
N PHE A 123 5.89 3.79 -11.58
CA PHE A 123 5.24 4.30 -12.80
C PHE A 123 6.04 5.42 -13.48
N GLU A 124 6.89 6.13 -12.74
CA GLU A 124 7.85 7.11 -13.26
C GLU A 124 9.29 6.58 -13.39
N GLY A 125 9.48 5.26 -13.29
CA GLY A 125 10.79 4.63 -13.40
C GLY A 125 11.63 4.59 -12.12
N LEU A 126 11.01 4.66 -10.92
CA LEU A 126 11.63 4.51 -9.60
C LEU A 126 13.03 5.16 -9.50
N ARG A 127 13.08 6.48 -9.68
CA ARG A 127 14.33 7.26 -9.60
C ARG A 127 15.02 7.06 -8.25
N GLN A 128 16.34 7.26 -8.19
CA GLN A 128 17.15 7.06 -6.97
C GLN A 128 16.58 7.77 -5.74
N GLY A 129 16.05 9.00 -5.90
CA GLY A 129 15.41 9.74 -4.82
C GLY A 129 14.19 9.03 -4.24
N ALA A 130 13.30 8.50 -5.10
CA ALA A 130 12.12 7.74 -4.66
C ALA A 130 12.51 6.41 -4.00
N ARG A 131 13.53 5.73 -4.56
CA ARG A 131 14.10 4.51 -3.96
C ARG A 131 14.65 4.77 -2.56
N ASN A 132 15.40 5.85 -2.36
CA ASN A 132 15.92 6.25 -1.05
C ASN A 132 14.80 6.55 -0.04
N ARG A 133 13.70 7.19 -0.49
CA ARG A 133 12.51 7.41 0.34
C ARG A 133 11.85 6.10 0.75
N ALA A 134 11.69 5.15 -0.17
CA ALA A 134 11.13 3.83 0.13
C ALA A 134 12.00 3.05 1.14
N VAL A 135 13.32 3.10 1.00
CA VAL A 135 14.25 2.49 1.98
C VAL A 135 14.17 3.19 3.34
N THR A 136 14.08 4.52 3.36
CA THR A 136 13.93 5.26 4.63
C THR A 136 12.60 4.92 5.31
N LEU A 137 11.52 4.79 4.52
CA LEU A 137 10.22 4.37 5.00
C LEU A 137 10.29 2.96 5.60
N SER A 138 10.97 2.01 4.95
CA SER A 138 11.04 0.63 5.46
C SER A 138 11.70 0.54 6.84
N VAL A 139 12.73 1.35 7.09
CA VAL A 139 13.37 1.45 8.41
C VAL A 139 12.40 1.99 9.46
N ARG A 140 11.64 3.05 9.14
CA ARG A 140 10.62 3.62 10.05
C ARG A 140 9.49 2.64 10.35
N LEU A 141 9.19 1.79 9.38
CA LEU A 141 8.19 0.73 9.47
C LEU A 141 8.70 -0.52 10.20
N GLY A 142 9.97 -0.55 10.63
CA GLY A 142 10.56 -1.68 11.34
C GLY A 142 10.74 -2.93 10.47
N LEU A 143 10.82 -2.77 9.15
CA LEU A 143 11.00 -3.88 8.23
C LEU A 143 12.48 -4.30 8.16
N ALA A 144 12.71 -5.62 8.11
CA ALA A 144 14.05 -6.15 7.86
C ALA A 144 14.60 -5.65 6.51
N PRO A 145 15.87 -5.24 6.40
CA PRO A 145 16.42 -4.68 5.16
C PRO A 145 16.28 -5.60 3.94
N GLY A 146 16.45 -6.91 4.13
CA GLY A 146 16.28 -7.90 3.07
C GLY A 146 14.84 -7.96 2.54
N LEU A 147 13.86 -7.95 3.44
CA LEU A 147 12.44 -7.91 3.08
C LEU A 147 12.09 -6.60 2.36
N ALA A 148 12.54 -5.46 2.88
CA ALA A 148 12.31 -4.16 2.24
C ALA A 148 12.84 -4.13 0.80
N ARG A 149 14.04 -4.66 0.56
CA ARG A 149 14.63 -4.77 -0.78
C ARG A 149 13.75 -5.62 -1.69
N VAL A 150 13.31 -6.80 -1.23
CA VAL A 150 12.44 -7.68 -2.02
C VAL A 150 11.13 -6.98 -2.39
N LEU A 151 10.49 -6.27 -1.45
CA LEU A 151 9.23 -5.57 -1.71
C LEU A 151 9.38 -4.44 -2.73
N ILE A 152 10.48 -3.68 -2.66
CA ILE A 152 10.75 -2.60 -3.61
C ILE A 152 10.99 -3.18 -5.02
N GLU A 153 11.80 -4.23 -5.14
CA GLU A 153 12.07 -4.86 -6.44
C GLU A 153 10.80 -5.52 -7.02
N GLU A 154 10.02 -6.23 -6.21
CA GLU A 154 8.78 -6.87 -6.67
C GLU A 154 7.77 -5.83 -7.13
N ALA A 155 7.61 -4.71 -6.43
CA ALA A 155 6.77 -3.60 -6.87
C ALA A 155 7.19 -3.04 -8.24
N GLN A 156 8.50 -2.87 -8.47
CA GLN A 156 9.04 -2.38 -9.73
C GLN A 156 8.79 -3.35 -10.89
N ILE A 157 8.96 -4.66 -10.64
CA ILE A 157 8.70 -5.70 -11.64
C ILE A 157 7.20 -5.77 -11.92
N ALA A 158 6.34 -5.69 -10.90
CA ALA A 158 4.89 -5.71 -11.07
C ALA A 158 4.38 -4.53 -11.92
N VAL A 159 4.91 -3.33 -11.70
CA VAL A 159 4.55 -2.18 -12.53
C VAL A 159 5.05 -2.34 -13.96
N SER A 160 6.27 -2.83 -14.15
CA SER A 160 6.79 -3.13 -15.49
C SER A 160 5.93 -4.15 -16.24
N ALA A 161 5.53 -5.23 -15.56
CA ALA A 161 4.65 -6.27 -16.09
C ALA A 161 3.26 -5.72 -16.43
N MET A 162 2.70 -4.86 -15.57
CA MET A 162 1.42 -4.19 -15.79
C MET A 162 1.46 -3.28 -17.03
N LEU A 163 2.50 -2.46 -17.17
CA LEU A 163 2.68 -1.58 -18.33
C LEU A 163 2.92 -2.36 -19.63
N GLY A 164 3.55 -3.54 -19.54
CA GLY A 164 3.76 -4.45 -20.66
C GLY A 164 2.58 -5.38 -20.98
N GLY A 165 1.53 -5.39 -20.16
CA GLY A 165 0.41 -6.33 -20.32
C GLY A 165 0.76 -7.81 -20.07
N ASP A 166 1.82 -8.10 -19.31
CA ASP A 166 2.29 -9.46 -19.01
C ASP A 166 1.46 -10.08 -17.87
N GLU A 167 0.24 -10.53 -18.20
CA GLU A 167 -0.66 -11.17 -17.24
C GLU A 167 -0.11 -12.47 -16.62
N PRO A 168 0.60 -13.36 -17.34
CA PRO A 168 1.26 -14.50 -16.73
C PRO A 168 2.26 -14.12 -15.65
N LEU A 169 3.11 -13.11 -15.88
CA LEU A 169 4.04 -12.61 -14.88
C LEU A 169 3.31 -11.95 -13.71
N MET A 170 2.32 -11.10 -13.97
CA MET A 170 1.49 -10.49 -12.91
C MET A 170 0.86 -11.53 -11.99
N ARG A 171 0.34 -12.63 -12.54
CA ARG A 171 -0.22 -13.73 -11.74
C ARG A 171 0.83 -14.36 -10.83
N ARG A 172 2.03 -14.63 -11.34
CA ARG A 172 3.15 -15.19 -10.55
C ARG A 172 3.60 -14.22 -9.46
N LEU A 173 3.66 -12.93 -9.77
CA LEU A 173 4.04 -11.88 -8.81
C LEU A 173 3.02 -11.75 -7.67
N ARG A 174 1.72 -11.82 -7.96
CA ARG A 174 0.68 -11.86 -6.91
C ARG A 174 0.86 -13.04 -5.96
N MET A 175 1.09 -14.23 -6.50
CA MET A 175 1.35 -15.44 -5.68
C MET A 175 2.61 -15.28 -4.83
N LEU A 176 3.69 -14.75 -5.42
CA LEU A 176 4.94 -14.49 -4.71
C LEU A 176 4.73 -13.47 -3.58
N ARG A 177 3.98 -12.39 -3.84
CA ARG A 177 3.69 -11.34 -2.85
C ARG A 177 2.90 -11.87 -1.67
N ALA A 178 1.86 -12.66 -1.92
CA ALA A 178 1.10 -13.34 -0.87
C ALA A 178 2.03 -14.21 0.00
N ALA A 179 2.90 -15.02 -0.63
CA ALA A 179 3.87 -15.84 0.10
C ALA A 179 4.87 -15.00 0.93
N ILE A 180 5.35 -13.87 0.41
CA ILE A 180 6.24 -12.94 1.15
C ILE A 180 5.50 -12.35 2.37
N PHE A 181 4.22 -12.02 2.23
CA PHE A 181 3.42 -11.47 3.32
C PHE A 181 3.11 -12.52 4.40
N GLU A 182 2.91 -13.78 4.02
CA GLU A 182 2.73 -14.89 4.96
C GLU A 182 4.02 -15.23 5.73
N LEU A 183 5.17 -15.31 5.04
CA LEU A 183 6.44 -15.74 5.66
C LEU A 183 6.86 -14.85 6.82
N GLY A 184 6.74 -13.53 6.68
CA GLY A 184 7.17 -12.64 7.76
C GLY A 184 6.22 -12.63 8.97
N ALA A 185 4.95 -13.06 8.81
CA ALA A 185 4.03 -13.20 9.95
C ALA A 185 4.50 -14.30 10.91
N VAL A 186 5.18 -15.32 10.39
CA VAL A 186 5.73 -16.44 11.17
C VAL A 186 6.99 -16.03 11.94
N THR A 187 7.89 -15.26 11.33
CA THR A 187 9.13 -14.80 11.99
C THR A 187 8.88 -13.76 13.08
N GLY A 188 7.89 -12.88 12.93
CA GLY A 188 7.50 -11.93 13.97
C GLY A 188 6.99 -12.61 15.26
N ALA A 189 6.27 -13.72 15.14
CA ALA A 189 5.77 -14.50 16.28
C ALA A 189 6.90 -15.22 17.05
N ALA A 190 7.98 -15.59 16.38
CA ALA A 190 9.13 -16.25 17.00
C ALA A 190 10.03 -15.27 17.77
N ALA A 191 10.23 -14.04 17.26
CA ALA A 191 11.08 -13.04 17.89
C ALA A 191 10.48 -12.43 19.19
N GLY A 192 9.17 -12.56 19.40
CA GLY A 192 8.48 -12.09 20.60
C GLY A 192 8.68 -12.96 21.85
N ARG A 193 9.17 -14.20 21.73
CA ARG A 193 9.52 -15.04 22.88
C ARG A 193 10.97 -14.80 23.27
N ARG A 194 11.24 -13.75 24.04
CA ARG A 194 12.49 -13.71 24.80
C ARG A 194 12.46 -14.88 25.79
N PRO A 195 13.49 -15.75 25.83
CA PRO A 195 13.60 -16.73 26.89
C PRO A 195 13.63 -15.96 28.21
N THR A 196 12.66 -16.22 29.09
CA THR A 196 12.72 -15.77 30.47
C THR A 196 14.05 -16.25 31.05
N PRO A 197 14.91 -15.38 31.58
CA PRO A 197 16.15 -15.81 32.20
C PRO A 197 15.76 -16.80 33.30
N GLY A 198 16.18 -18.06 33.11
CA GLY A 198 15.98 -19.09 34.12
C GLY A 198 16.62 -18.61 35.41
N VAL A 199 15.80 -18.46 36.44
CA VAL A 199 16.27 -18.25 37.81
C VAL A 199 17.00 -19.53 38.20
N GLY A 200 18.32 -19.53 38.08
CA GLY A 200 19.17 -20.54 38.67
C GLY A 200 19.09 -20.39 40.19
N GLY A 201 18.57 -21.43 40.85
CA GLY A 201 18.72 -21.66 42.29
C GLY A 201 19.99 -22.43 42.60
#